data_AF-A0AAV4EDH3-F1
#
_entry.id   AF-A0AAV4EDH3-F1
#
_cell.length_a   1.000
_cell.length_b   1.000
_cell.length_c   1.000
_cell.angle_alpha   90.00
_cell.angle_beta   90.00
_cell.angle_gamma   90.00
#
_symmetry.space_group_name_H-M   'P 1'
#
loop_
_entity.id
_entity.type
_entity.pdbx_description
1 polymer ?
#
loop_
_entity_poly.entity_id
_entity_poly.type
_entity_poly.pdbx_seq_one_letter_code
_entity_poly.pdbx_strand_id
1 'polypeptide(L)'
;MRIPVVVLVVIVSLVIVVAVIVVVVVVVVVVVVVVVVVVVVVVVVVVVGATEVHSSGSSSSSSSSSSSSSSSSSSSSSGSSWLVVSAVVVVVVVVVVVAVVVVVVEVVLVSAVVVVVHVVVVVVVVVVVVVVVVVVVVVSAVVAVIVVVV
;
A
#
# COMPACT_ATOMS: atom_id res chain seq x y z
N MET A 1 30.47 4.25 -36.78
CA MET A 1 30.24 3.25 -35.70
C MET A 1 29.50 3.82 -34.47
N ARG A 2 28.64 4.85 -34.58
CA ARG A 2 27.97 5.45 -33.39
C ARG A 2 26.61 4.86 -33.04
N ILE A 3 26.03 4.11 -33.98
CA ILE A 3 24.75 3.38 -33.82
C ILE A 3 24.76 2.40 -32.62
N PRO A 4 25.80 1.60 -32.34
CA PRO A 4 25.73 0.64 -31.23
C PRO A 4 25.59 1.31 -29.84
N VAL A 5 26.18 2.49 -29.65
CA VAL A 5 26.14 3.19 -28.36
C VAL A 5 24.74 3.74 -28.07
N VAL A 6 24.12 4.38 -29.06
CA VAL A 6 22.75 4.90 -28.92
C VAL A 6 21.76 3.76 -28.66
N VAL A 7 21.89 2.65 -29.38
CA VAL A 7 21.05 1.46 -29.20
C VAL A 7 21.20 0.90 -27.78
N LEU A 8 22.43 0.81 -27.26
CA LEU A 8 22.68 0.34 -25.90
C LEU A 8 22.05 1.26 -24.85
N VAL A 9 22.17 2.58 -25.01
CA VAL A 9 21.54 3.56 -24.09
C VAL A 9 20.02 3.41 -24.08
N VAL A 10 19.40 3.23 -25.25
CA VAL A 10 17.95 3.03 -25.35
C VAL A 10 17.52 1.73 -24.67
N ILE A 11 18.24 0.63 -24.90
CA ILE A 11 17.94 -0.67 -24.27
C ILE A 11 18.05 -0.55 -22.74
N VAL A 12 19.14 0.05 -22.24
CA VAL A 12 19.34 0.23 -20.80
C VAL A 12 18.22 1.09 -20.19
N SER A 13 17.87 2.19 -20.84
CA SER A 13 16.75 3.04 -20.41
C SER A 13 15.46 2.24 -20.33
N LEU A 14 15.13 1.47 -21.38
CA LEU A 14 13.91 0.66 -21.44
C LEU A 14 13.88 -0.38 -20.32
N VAL A 15 14.99 -1.08 -20.06
CA VAL A 15 15.10 -2.05 -18.96
C VAL A 15 14.84 -1.39 -17.61
N ILE A 16 15.37 -0.19 -17.38
CA ILE A 16 15.12 0.57 -16.14
C ILE A 16 13.64 0.93 -16.01
N VAL A 17 13.01 1.42 -17.08
CA VAL A 17 11.58 1.74 -17.06
C VAL A 17 10.75 0.49 -16.73
N VAL A 18 11.03 -0.65 -17.36
CA VAL A 18 10.33 -1.90 -17.08
C VAL A 18 10.54 -2.33 -15.63
N ALA A 19 11.76 -2.27 -15.10
CA ALA A 19 12.05 -2.61 -13.71
C ALA A 19 11.26 -1.73 -12.73
N VAL A 20 11.19 -0.43 -12.99
CA VAL A 20 10.40 0.52 -12.21
C VAL A 20 8.91 0.17 -12.23
N ILE A 21 8.35 -0.13 -13.41
CA ILE A 21 6.94 -0.54 -13.54
C ILE A 21 6.67 -1.80 -12.71
N VAL A 22 7.56 -2.80 -12.78
CA VAL A 22 7.43 -4.04 -11.99
C VAL A 22 7.40 -3.75 -10.50
N VAL A 23 8.30 -2.89 -9.99
CA VAL A 23 8.32 -2.50 -8.58
C VAL A 23 7.00 -1.86 -8.16
N VAL A 24 6.47 -0.93 -8.97
CA VAL A 24 5.17 -0.29 -8.70
C VAL A 24 4.05 -1.32 -8.65
N VAL A 25 4.00 -2.26 -9.61
CA VAL A 25 2.99 -3.33 -9.62
C VAL A 25 3.08 -4.20 -8.36
N VAL A 26 4.28 -4.61 -7.95
CA VAL A 26 4.48 -5.40 -6.73
C VAL A 26 3.97 -4.66 -5.49
N VAL A 27 4.27 -3.36 -5.37
CA VAL A 27 3.82 -2.53 -4.24
C VAL A 27 2.30 -2.45 -4.20
N VAL A 28 1.65 -2.23 -5.35
CA VAL A 28 0.19 -2.23 -5.45
C VAL A 28 -0.41 -3.58 -5.04
N VAL A 29 0.19 -4.70 -5.46
CA VAL A 29 -0.27 -6.04 -5.07
C VAL A 29 -0.17 -6.24 -3.55
N VAL A 30 0.96 -5.86 -2.93
CA VAL A 30 1.16 -5.97 -1.48
C VAL A 30 0.09 -5.16 -0.73
N VAL A 31 -0.18 -3.94 -1.17
CA VAL A 31 -1.22 -3.06 -0.61
C VAL A 31 -2.59 -3.71 -0.67
N VAL A 32 -2.97 -4.28 -1.82
CA VAL A 32 -4.25 -4.98 -1.99
C VAL A 32 -4.34 -6.16 -1.02
N VAL A 33 -3.28 -6.96 -0.90
CA VAL A 33 -3.24 -8.10 0.03
C VAL A 33 -3.43 -7.63 1.48
N VAL A 34 -2.74 -6.58 1.91
CA VAL A 34 -2.88 -6.04 3.27
C VAL A 34 -4.32 -5.60 3.53
N VAL A 35 -4.94 -4.87 2.59
CA VAL A 35 -6.34 -4.45 2.71
C VAL A 35 -7.28 -5.64 2.84
N VAL A 36 -7.10 -6.69 2.02
CA VAL A 36 -7.91 -7.92 2.09
C VAL A 36 -7.76 -8.59 3.45
N VAL A 37 -6.53 -8.73 3.96
CA VAL A 37 -6.28 -9.34 5.28
C VAL A 37 -6.98 -8.54 6.38
N VAL A 38 -6.88 -7.22 6.36
CA VAL A 38 -7.55 -6.34 7.33
C VAL A 38 -9.06 -6.52 7.29
N VAL A 39 -9.67 -6.56 6.09
CA VAL A 39 -11.11 -6.81 5.94
C VAL A 39 -11.52 -8.17 6.51
N VAL A 40 -10.75 -9.23 6.24
CA VAL A 40 -11.02 -10.57 6.79
C VAL A 40 -10.97 -10.55 8.31
N VAL A 41 -9.97 -9.90 8.92
CA VAL A 41 -9.87 -9.78 10.39
C VAL A 41 -11.09 -9.08 10.96
N VAL A 42 -11.55 -7.98 10.36
CA VAL A 42 -12.77 -7.27 10.80
C VAL A 42 -13.98 -8.20 10.76
N VAL A 43 -14.17 -8.93 9.66
CA VAL A 43 -15.30 -9.86 9.50
C VAL A 43 -15.25 -10.93 10.59
N VAL A 44 -14.08 -11.52 10.86
CA VAL A 44 -13.92 -12.53 11.92
C VAL A 44 -14.31 -11.95 13.29
N VAL A 45 -13.83 -10.75 13.63
CA VAL A 45 -14.16 -10.11 14.91
C VAL A 45 -15.67 -9.86 15.04
N VAL A 46 -16.32 -9.40 13.98
CA VAL A 46 -17.77 -9.18 13.97
C VAL A 46 -18.54 -10.49 14.16
N VAL A 47 -18.14 -11.56 13.47
CA VAL A 47 -18.80 -12.87 13.57
C VAL A 47 -18.64 -13.47 14.98
N VAL A 48 -17.43 -13.44 15.53
CA VAL A 48 -17.15 -13.96 16.88
C VAL A 48 -17.90 -13.16 17.94
N GLY A 49 -17.88 -11.83 17.84
CA GLY A 49 -18.61 -10.95 18.76
C GLY A 49 -20.12 -11.17 18.72
N ALA A 50 -20.69 -11.51 17.56
CA ALA A 50 -22.11 -11.84 17.43
C ALA A 50 -22.47 -13.18 18.09
N THR A 51 -21.60 -14.20 18.00
CA THR A 51 -21.89 -15.53 18.56
C THR A 51 -22.00 -15.58 20.09
N GLU A 52 -21.30 -14.69 20.81
CA GLU A 52 -21.36 -14.66 22.28
C GLU A 52 -22.67 -14.07 22.83
N VAL A 53 -23.38 -13.24 22.05
CA VAL A 53 -24.60 -12.54 22.51
C VAL A 53 -25.82 -13.48 22.57
N HIS A 54 -25.82 -14.58 21.80
CA HIS A 54 -26.98 -15.47 21.68
C HIS A 54 -27.06 -16.56 22.76
N SER A 55 -26.05 -16.73 23.61
CA SER A 55 -25.99 -17.85 24.56
C SER A 55 -26.70 -17.58 25.90
N SER A 56 -27.18 -16.37 26.17
CA SER A 56 -27.73 -15.99 27.48
C SER A 56 -29.26 -16.20 27.62
N GLY A 57 -29.92 -16.84 26.66
CA GLY A 57 -31.39 -16.96 26.62
C GLY A 57 -31.99 -18.32 27.02
N SER A 58 -31.18 -19.32 27.38
CA SER A 58 -31.67 -20.71 27.54
C SER A 58 -31.48 -21.25 28.96
N SER A 59 -32.09 -20.56 29.93
CA SER A 59 -32.45 -21.10 31.24
C SER A 59 -33.76 -20.42 31.61
N SER A 60 -34.89 -21.08 31.87
CA SER A 60 -35.08 -22.37 32.50
C SER A 60 -36.53 -22.84 32.35
N SER A 61 -36.68 -24.14 32.17
CA SER A 61 -37.90 -24.92 32.34
C SER A 61 -38.41 -24.88 33.79
N SER A 62 -39.75 -24.90 33.92
CA SER A 62 -40.57 -25.63 34.91
C SER A 62 -40.64 -25.20 36.40
N SER A 63 -41.91 -25.03 36.84
CA SER A 63 -42.54 -25.38 38.14
C SER A 63 -42.87 -24.27 39.17
N SER A 64 -44.18 -24.02 39.35
CA SER A 64 -44.92 -23.94 40.63
C SER A 64 -44.78 -22.74 41.59
N SER A 65 -45.91 -22.00 41.70
CA SER A 65 -46.58 -21.56 42.95
C SER A 65 -46.01 -20.43 43.85
N SER A 66 -46.84 -19.37 43.96
CA SER A 66 -47.18 -18.62 45.20
C SER A 66 -46.24 -17.53 45.77
N SER A 67 -46.71 -16.28 45.59
CA SER A 67 -46.88 -15.24 46.63
C SER A 67 -45.67 -14.44 47.18
N SER A 68 -45.81 -13.12 46.99
CA SER A 68 -45.49 -12.03 47.95
C SER A 68 -44.10 -11.36 47.95
N SER A 69 -44.12 -10.11 47.48
CA SER A 69 -43.53 -8.91 48.12
C SER A 69 -42.05 -8.55 47.90
N SER A 70 -41.89 -7.30 47.43
CA SER A 70 -40.83 -6.33 47.75
C SER A 70 -39.57 -6.26 46.87
N SER A 71 -39.61 -5.25 45.99
CA SER A 71 -38.59 -4.20 45.83
C SER A 71 -37.29 -4.50 45.08
N SER A 72 -37.34 -4.16 43.78
CA SER A 72 -36.33 -3.39 43.05
C SER A 72 -34.92 -3.98 42.93
N SER A 73 -34.81 -5.13 42.26
CA SER A 73 -33.53 -5.73 41.92
C SER A 73 -33.12 -5.40 40.48
N SER A 74 -32.30 -4.36 40.34
CA SER A 74 -31.14 -4.27 39.45
C SER A 74 -31.20 -4.96 38.08
N SER A 75 -32.12 -4.55 37.20
CA SER A 75 -32.08 -4.92 35.78
C SER A 75 -31.24 -3.90 35.00
N SER A 76 -29.92 -3.91 35.19
CA SER A 76 -29.01 -2.99 34.47
C SER A 76 -27.74 -3.66 33.97
N SER A 77 -27.75 -4.98 33.79
CA SER A 77 -26.55 -5.72 33.35
C SER A 77 -26.49 -5.95 31.84
N SER A 78 -27.56 -5.67 31.10
CA SER A 78 -27.59 -5.87 29.64
C SER A 78 -27.00 -4.71 28.84
N GLY A 79 -26.77 -3.53 29.45
CA GLY A 79 -26.18 -2.39 28.74
C GLY A 79 -24.66 -2.52 28.57
N SER A 80 -23.99 -3.20 29.50
CA SER A 80 -22.53 -3.29 29.54
C SER A 80 -21.96 -4.09 28.39
N SER A 81 -22.63 -5.16 27.95
CA SER A 81 -22.18 -5.98 26.81
C SER A 81 -22.20 -5.21 25.50
N TRP A 82 -23.22 -4.37 25.27
CA TRP A 82 -23.32 -3.54 24.07
C TRP A 82 -22.24 -2.45 24.04
N LEU A 83 -21.92 -1.88 25.20
CA LEU A 83 -20.83 -0.91 25.31
C LEU A 83 -19.47 -1.55 25.01
N VAL A 84 -19.23 -2.77 25.50
CA VAL A 84 -17.98 -3.51 25.21
C VAL A 84 -17.88 -3.86 23.73
N VAL A 85 -18.94 -4.41 23.12
CA VAL A 85 -18.95 -4.72 21.68
C VAL A 85 -18.76 -3.45 20.85
N SER A 86 -19.46 -2.37 21.19
CA SER A 86 -19.30 -1.07 20.52
C SER A 86 -17.87 -0.55 20.64
N ALA A 87 -17.27 -0.61 21.82
CA ALA A 87 -15.88 -0.20 22.03
C ALA A 87 -14.91 -1.04 21.21
N VAL A 88 -15.08 -2.36 21.19
CA VAL A 88 -14.26 -3.28 20.36
C VAL A 88 -14.39 -2.93 18.88
N VAL A 89 -15.61 -2.73 18.38
CA VAL A 89 -15.84 -2.33 16.99
C VAL A 89 -15.15 -1.01 16.68
N VAL A 90 -15.26 0.00 17.55
CA VAL A 90 -14.58 1.29 17.35
C VAL A 90 -13.07 1.10 17.31
N VAL A 91 -12.49 0.33 18.23
CA VAL A 91 -11.05 0.05 18.25
C VAL A 91 -10.63 -0.65 16.96
N VAL A 92 -11.38 -1.65 16.51
CA VAL A 92 -11.12 -2.36 15.25
C VAL A 92 -11.17 -1.40 14.07
N VAL A 93 -12.20 -0.55 13.98
CA VAL A 93 -12.32 0.46 12.92
C VAL A 93 -11.14 1.42 12.95
N VAL A 94 -10.72 1.89 14.13
CA VAL A 94 -9.55 2.78 14.26
C VAL A 94 -8.29 2.06 13.79
N VAL A 95 -8.07 0.81 14.20
CA VAL A 95 -6.92 0.01 13.75
C VAL A 95 -6.92 -0.17 12.24
N VAL A 96 -8.08 -0.47 11.65
CA VAL A 96 -8.25 -0.60 10.18
C VAL A 96 -7.91 0.72 9.50
N VAL A 97 -8.45 1.84 9.98
CA VAL A 97 -8.19 3.17 9.42
C VAL A 97 -6.69 3.49 9.50
N VAL A 98 -6.06 3.26 10.65
CA VAL A 98 -4.61 3.48 10.82
C VAL A 98 -3.82 2.58 9.86
N ALA A 99 -4.17 1.31 9.72
CA ALA A 99 -3.52 0.40 8.79
C ALA A 99 -3.65 0.89 7.34
N VAL A 100 -4.85 1.30 6.92
CA VAL A 100 -5.09 1.87 5.58
C VAL A 100 -4.26 3.13 5.37
N VAL A 101 -4.21 4.04 6.36
CA VAL A 101 -3.41 5.27 6.27
C VAL A 101 -1.92 4.94 6.11
N VAL A 102 -1.38 4.01 6.91
CA VAL A 102 0.03 3.57 6.80
C VAL A 102 0.31 3.02 5.40
N VAL A 103 -0.57 2.16 4.89
CA VAL A 103 -0.46 1.57 3.55
C VAL A 103 -0.49 2.66 2.47
N VAL A 104 -1.37 3.66 2.58
CA VAL A 104 -1.43 4.79 1.64
C VAL A 104 -0.13 5.60 1.70
N VAL A 105 0.40 5.88 2.89
CA VAL A 105 1.66 6.60 3.07
C VAL A 105 2.83 5.85 2.41
N GLU A 106 2.93 4.53 2.63
CA GLU A 106 3.95 3.70 1.97
C GLU A 106 3.85 3.78 0.44
N VAL A 107 2.65 3.65 -0.14
CA VAL A 107 2.46 3.75 -1.59
C VAL A 107 2.91 5.11 -2.12
N VAL A 108 2.55 6.19 -1.41
CA VAL A 108 2.94 7.55 -1.79
C VAL A 108 4.46 7.70 -1.73
N LEU A 109 5.12 7.20 -0.69
CA LEU A 109 6.58 7.27 -0.58
C LEU A 109 7.27 6.46 -1.68
N VAL A 110 6.82 5.23 -1.94
CA VAL A 110 7.41 4.39 -3.00
C VAL A 110 7.21 5.03 -4.37
N SER A 111 6.02 5.53 -4.67
CA SER A 111 5.77 6.23 -5.94
C SER A 111 6.62 7.48 -6.08
N ALA A 112 6.83 8.27 -5.02
CA ALA A 112 7.70 9.43 -5.04
C ALA A 112 9.17 9.04 -5.32
N VAL A 113 9.69 8.02 -4.64
CA VAL A 113 11.05 7.51 -4.88
C VAL A 113 11.21 7.03 -6.32
N VAL A 114 10.22 6.30 -6.85
CA VAL A 114 10.18 5.87 -8.25
C VAL A 114 10.28 7.05 -9.22
N VAL A 115 9.50 8.11 -9.00
CA VAL A 115 9.54 9.31 -9.84
C VAL A 115 10.92 9.96 -9.79
N VAL A 116 11.52 10.09 -8.60
CA VAL A 116 12.87 10.65 -8.45
C VAL A 116 13.90 9.83 -9.21
N VAL A 117 13.89 8.51 -9.06
CA VAL A 117 14.80 7.60 -9.79
C VAL A 117 14.64 7.77 -11.29
N HIS A 118 13.40 7.83 -11.78
CA HIS A 118 13.13 8.00 -13.20
C HIS A 118 13.68 9.34 -13.73
N VAL A 119 13.47 10.43 -13.00
CA VAL A 119 14.02 11.76 -13.34
C VAL A 119 15.54 11.72 -13.41
N VAL A 120 16.20 11.12 -12.41
CA VAL A 120 17.67 11.00 -12.38
C VAL A 120 18.17 10.22 -13.60
N VAL A 121 17.52 9.11 -13.93
CA VAL A 121 17.89 8.29 -15.10
C VAL A 121 17.75 9.10 -16.39
N VAL A 122 16.65 9.83 -16.56
CA VAL A 122 16.45 10.71 -17.73
C VAL A 122 17.55 11.76 -17.81
N VAL A 123 17.89 12.42 -16.70
CA VAL A 123 18.98 13.41 -16.66
C VAL A 123 20.32 12.79 -17.07
N VAL A 124 20.66 11.61 -16.53
CA VAL A 124 21.90 10.91 -16.88
C VAL A 124 21.93 10.57 -18.37
N VAL A 125 20.83 10.07 -18.93
CA VAL A 125 20.75 9.76 -20.37
C VAL A 125 20.95 11.02 -21.21
N VAL A 126 20.30 12.14 -20.85
CA VAL A 126 20.47 13.42 -21.55
C VAL A 126 21.93 13.87 -21.51
N VAL A 127 22.58 13.81 -20.34
CA VAL A 127 23.99 14.17 -20.20
C VAL A 127 24.88 13.30 -21.10
N VAL A 128 24.66 11.97 -21.10
CA VAL A 128 25.42 11.05 -21.96
C VAL A 128 25.23 11.39 -23.43
N VAL A 129 24.00 11.65 -23.88
CA VAL A 129 23.72 12.04 -25.26
C VAL A 129 24.45 13.34 -25.61
N VAL A 130 24.38 14.35 -24.75
CA VAL A 130 25.09 15.63 -24.97
C VAL A 130 26.59 15.41 -25.09
N VAL A 131 27.20 14.64 -24.19
CA VAL A 131 28.63 14.32 -24.24
C VAL A 131 29.00 13.62 -25.55
N VAL A 132 28.20 12.63 -25.98
CA VAL A 132 28.42 11.94 -27.25
C VAL A 132 28.36 12.92 -28.42
N VAL A 133 27.37 13.81 -28.46
CA VAL A 133 27.24 14.83 -29.50
C VAL A 133 28.43 15.79 -29.51
N VAL A 134 28.90 16.24 -28.35
CA VAL A 134 30.09 17.11 -28.25
C VAL A 134 31.32 16.39 -28.81
N VAL A 135 31.56 15.15 -28.38
CA VAL A 135 32.66 14.32 -28.90
C VAL A 135 32.53 14.13 -30.41
N VAL A 136 31.32 13.92 -30.91
CA VAL A 136 31.04 13.82 -32.35
C VAL A 136 31.54 15.05 -33.10
N VAL A 137 31.11 16.22 -32.64
CA VAL A 137 31.38 17.51 -33.27
C VAL A 137 32.88 17.81 -33.24
N VAL A 138 33.53 17.61 -32.09
CA VAL A 138 34.97 17.84 -31.93
C VAL A 138 35.76 16.95 -32.88
N VAL A 139 35.45 15.64 -32.91
CA VAL A 139 36.14 14.71 -33.81
C VAL A 139 35.94 15.10 -35.27
N SER A 140 34.72 15.47 -35.68
CA SER A 140 34.47 15.90 -37.06
C SER A 140 35.22 17.19 -37.42
N ALA A 141 35.34 18.13 -36.49
CA ALA A 141 36.08 19.37 -36.70
C ALA A 141 37.58 19.10 -36.87
N VAL A 142 38.15 18.26 -36.00
CA VAL A 142 39.57 17.87 -36.08
C VAL A 142 39.86 17.17 -37.42
N VAL A 143 39.02 16.24 -37.84
CA VAL A 143 39.17 15.56 -39.14
C VAL A 143 39.11 16.55 -40.30
N ALA A 144 38.15 17.49 -40.27
CA ALA A 144 38.05 18.52 -41.31
C ALA A 144 39.33 19.38 -41.39
N VAL A 145 39.89 19.78 -40.25
CA VAL A 145 41.14 20.53 -40.20
C VAL A 145 42.30 19.73 -40.80
N ILE A 146 42.45 18.45 -40.43
CA ILE A 146 43.52 17.59 -40.98
C ILE A 146 43.40 17.49 -42.50
N VAL A 147 42.19 17.30 -43.04
CA VAL A 147 41.96 17.18 -44.49
C VAL A 147 42.29 18.45 -45.25
N VAL A 148 42.12 19.63 -44.64
CA VAL A 148 42.46 20.92 -45.27
C VAL A 148 43.97 21.17 -45.29
N VAL A 149 44.72 20.61 -44.34
CA VAL A 149 46.16 20.86 -44.15
C VAL A 149 47.03 19.92 -44.99
N VAL A 150 46.53 18.74 -45.36
CA VAL A 150 47.23 17.70 -46.13
C VAL A 150 46.95 17.86 -47.62
#